data_AF-A0A9R0UZW9-F1
#
_entry.id   AF-A0A9R0UZW9-F1
#
_cell.length_a   1.000
_cell.length_b   1.000
_cell.length_c   1.000
_cell.angle_alpha   90.00
_cell.angle_beta   90.00
_cell.angle_gamma   90.00
#
_symmetry.space_group_name_H-M   'P 1'
#
loop_
_entity.id
_entity.type
_entity.pdbx_description
1 polymer ?
#
loop_
_entity_poly.entity_id
_entity_poly.type
_entity_poly.pdbx_seq_one_letter_code
_entity_poly.pdbx_strand_id
1 'polypeptide(L)'
;MESMKRSLQNIPDDWIGDPCMPHGYAWTGVTCDEGQNIRVISLNFSSMGISGSLSPDIANLTALTDISFANNSLSGTIPDFINLGKLQRL
;
A
#
# COMPACT_ATOMS: atom_id res chain seq x y z
N MET A 1 -3.89 2.50 6.23
CA MET A 1 -2.62 3.14 5.80
C MET A 1 -1.83 3.75 6.94
N GLU A 2 -2.44 4.40 7.94
CA GLU A 2 -1.69 4.94 9.10
C GLU A 2 -0.86 3.91 9.87
N SER A 3 -1.39 2.71 10.10
CA SER A 3 -0.65 1.60 10.72
C SER A 3 0.50 1.10 9.85
N MET A 4 0.30 1.08 8.54
CA MET A 4 1.33 0.73 7.56
C MET A 4 2.47 1.77 7.56
N LYS A 5 2.13 3.07 7.64
CA LYS A 5 3.11 4.15 7.81
C LYS A 5 3.92 4.01 9.10
N ARG A 6 3.32 3.51 10.18
CA ARG A 6 4.02 3.31 11.48
C ARG A 6 4.90 2.07 11.53
N SER A 7 4.60 1.07 10.71
CA SER A 7 5.30 -0.24 10.72
C SER A 7 6.41 -0.35 9.68
N LEU A 8 6.38 0.53 8.66
CA LEU A 8 7.40 0.65 7.64
C LEU A 8 8.41 1.75 7.96
N GLN A 9 9.62 1.58 7.45
CA GLN A 9 10.75 2.51 7.56
C GLN A 9 11.29 2.79 6.15
N ASN A 10 11.97 3.92 5.98
CA ASN A 10 12.45 4.43 4.67
C ASN A 10 11.30 4.58 3.65
N ILE A 11 10.15 5.04 4.12
CA ILE A 11 9.01 5.34 3.24
C ILE A 11 9.23 6.67 2.49
N PRO A 12 8.58 6.88 1.34
CA PRO A 12 8.57 8.16 0.65
C PRO A 12 8.06 9.33 1.51
N ASP A 13 8.62 10.51 1.27
CA ASP A 13 8.29 11.73 2.01
C ASP A 13 6.86 12.23 1.76
N ASP A 14 6.25 11.85 0.63
CA ASP A 14 4.90 12.25 0.25
C ASP A 14 3.80 11.41 0.92
N TRP A 15 4.16 10.43 1.77
CA TRP A 15 3.22 9.63 2.55
C TRP A 15 2.61 10.40 3.73
N ILE A 16 1.94 11.50 3.45
CA ILE A 16 1.33 12.40 4.45
C ILE A 16 -0.14 12.58 4.11
N GLY A 17 -1.02 12.32 5.08
CA GLY A 17 -2.47 12.51 4.92
C GLY A 17 -3.16 11.33 4.28
N ASP A 18 -4.04 11.59 3.31
CA ASP A 18 -4.78 10.54 2.61
C ASP A 18 -4.01 10.10 1.35
N PRO A 19 -3.85 8.79 1.11
CA PRO A 19 -3.04 8.25 0.02
C PRO A 19 -3.54 8.59 -1.38
N CYS A 20 -4.79 9.03 -1.52
CA CYS A 20 -5.43 9.35 -2.78
C CYS A 20 -5.82 10.84 -2.90
N MET A 21 -5.46 11.67 -1.91
CA MET A 21 -5.79 13.09 -1.89
C MET A 21 -4.54 13.98 -1.74
N PRO A 22 -4.51 15.13 -2.43
CA PRO A 22 -5.53 15.63 -3.37
C PRO A 22 -5.59 14.81 -4.68
N HIS A 23 -6.73 14.85 -5.39
CA HIS A 23 -6.88 14.13 -6.66
C HIS A 23 -5.74 14.48 -7.63
N GLY A 24 -5.13 13.45 -8.21
CA GLY A 24 -3.96 13.59 -9.08
C GLY A 24 -2.61 13.64 -8.34
N TYR A 25 -2.60 13.58 -7.01
CA TYR A 25 -1.41 13.54 -6.16
C TYR A 25 -1.48 12.37 -5.19
N ALA A 26 -1.61 11.16 -5.73
CA ALA A 26 -1.50 9.95 -4.93
C ALA A 26 -0.08 9.80 -4.36
N TRP A 27 0.03 9.14 -3.20
CA TRP A 27 1.33 8.80 -2.63
C TRP A 27 2.20 8.02 -3.62
N THR A 28 3.51 8.21 -3.54
CA THR A 28 4.48 7.50 -4.37
C THR A 28 4.30 6.00 -4.20
N GLY A 29 4.09 5.31 -5.33
CA GLY A 29 3.84 3.86 -5.40
C GLY A 29 2.38 3.45 -5.15
N VAL A 30 1.48 4.40 -4.89
CA VAL A 30 0.04 4.16 -4.75
C VAL A 30 -0.68 4.53 -6.04
N THR A 31 -1.60 3.68 -6.48
CA THR A 31 -2.58 4.03 -7.52
C THR A 31 -3.98 3.97 -6.93
N CYS A 32 -4.75 5.00 -7.21
CA CYS A 32 -6.14 5.13 -6.80
C CYS A 32 -7.05 5.07 -8.03
N ASP A 33 -8.30 4.62 -7.84
CA ASP A 33 -9.30 4.73 -8.91
C ASP A 33 -9.77 6.18 -9.09
N GLU A 34 -10.46 6.42 -10.20
CA GLU A 34 -10.99 7.75 -10.58
C GLU A 34 -12.50 7.87 -10.27
N GLY A 35 -13.02 6.98 -9.42
CA GLY A 35 -14.44 6.92 -9.10
C GLY A 35 -14.91 8.03 -8.15
N GLN A 36 -16.22 8.15 -7.96
CA GLN A 36 -16.78 9.06 -6.96
C GLN A 36 -16.39 8.68 -5.51
N ASN A 37 -16.15 7.39 -5.28
CA ASN A 37 -15.63 6.86 -4.01
C ASN A 37 -14.21 6.39 -4.26
N ILE A 38 -13.23 7.27 -4.09
CA ILE A 38 -11.85 6.95 -4.42
C ILE A 38 -11.31 5.89 -3.46
N ARG A 39 -10.66 4.88 -4.03
CA ARG A 39 -10.06 3.74 -3.32
C ARG A 39 -8.67 3.47 -3.86
N VAL A 40 -7.80 2.99 -2.99
CA VAL A 40 -6.52 2.42 -3.38
C VAL A 40 -6.76 1.10 -4.12
N ILE A 41 -6.25 1.00 -5.35
CA ILE A 41 -6.38 -0.18 -6.21
C ILE A 41 -5.04 -0.88 -6.46
N SER A 42 -3.93 -0.17 -6.35
CA SER A 42 -2.60 -0.78 -6.51
C SER A 42 -1.57 -0.18 -5.56
N LEU A 43 -0.69 -1.04 -5.05
CA LEU A 43 0.48 -0.68 -4.26
C LEU A 43 1.72 -1.29 -4.92
N ASN A 44 2.55 -0.46 -5.55
CA ASN A 44 3.84 -0.86 -6.06
C ASN A 44 4.95 -0.14 -5.31
N PHE A 45 5.53 -0.86 -4.35
CA PHE A 45 6.64 -0.37 -3.56
C PHE A 45 7.94 -1.09 -3.85
N SER A 46 8.05 -1.73 -5.02
CA SER A 46 9.22 -2.52 -5.38
C SER A 46 10.49 -1.68 -5.47
N SER A 47 11.60 -2.21 -4.95
CA SER A 47 12.93 -1.56 -5.03
C SER A 47 13.02 -0.16 -4.40
N MET A 48 12.22 0.14 -3.38
CA MET A 48 12.19 1.46 -2.74
C MET A 48 13.05 1.55 -1.48
N GLY A 49 13.79 0.49 -1.13
CA GLY A 49 14.62 0.46 0.08
C GLY A 49 13.80 0.43 1.38
N ILE A 50 12.52 0.08 1.28
CA ILE A 50 11.61 0.00 2.41
C ILE A 50 12.04 -1.14 3.33
N SER A 51 11.93 -0.91 4.63
CA SER A 51 12.18 -1.92 5.65
C SER A 51 11.11 -1.89 6.75
N GLY A 52 11.17 -2.81 7.70
CA GLY A 52 10.16 -2.96 8.75
C GLY A 52 9.22 -4.12 8.46
N SER A 53 7.94 -4.00 8.82
CA SER A 53 6.96 -5.10 8.70
C SER A 53 5.65 -4.62 8.09
N LEU A 54 4.94 -5.52 7.41
CA LEU A 54 3.63 -5.23 6.85
C LEU A 54 2.57 -5.32 7.95
N SER A 55 1.76 -4.26 8.09
CA SER A 55 0.61 -4.27 8.99
C SER A 55 -0.52 -5.14 8.43
N PRO A 56 -1.24 -5.91 9.27
CA PRO A 56 -2.44 -6.65 8.88
C PRO A 56 -3.57 -5.78 8.29
N ASP A 57 -3.55 -4.48 8.57
CA ASP A 57 -4.53 -3.54 8.04
C ASP A 57 -4.47 -3.40 6.51
N ILE A 58 -3.44 -3.93 5.87
CA ILE A 58 -3.38 -4.04 4.41
C ILE A 58 -4.56 -4.83 3.83
N ALA A 59 -5.10 -5.78 4.61
CA ALA A 59 -6.29 -6.54 4.26
C ALA A 59 -7.58 -5.69 4.23
N ASN A 60 -7.57 -4.48 4.80
CA ASN A 60 -8.71 -3.55 4.74
C ASN A 60 -8.81 -2.80 3.41
N LEU A 61 -7.79 -2.88 2.57
CA LEU A 61 -7.76 -2.26 1.24
C LEU A 61 -8.48 -3.17 0.23
N THR A 62 -9.77 -3.40 0.46
CA THR A 62 -10.61 -4.38 -0.28
C THR A 62 -10.77 -4.12 -1.78
N ALA A 63 -10.32 -2.96 -2.27
CA ALA A 63 -10.30 -2.61 -3.68
C ALA A 63 -8.98 -2.96 -4.38
N LEU A 64 -7.96 -3.42 -3.65
CA LEU A 64 -6.66 -3.78 -4.22
C LEU A 64 -6.78 -4.89 -5.26
N THR A 65 -6.15 -4.66 -6.40
CA THR A 65 -5.95 -5.63 -7.48
C THR A 65 -4.50 -6.05 -7.61
N ASP A 66 -3.57 -5.17 -7.26
CA ASP A 66 -2.14 -5.38 -7.43
C ASP A 66 -1.38 -4.91 -6.18
N ILE A 67 -0.44 -5.74 -5.74
CA ILE A 67 0.47 -5.42 -4.65
C ILE A 67 1.86 -5.92 -4.99
N SER A 68 2.89 -5.14 -4.69
CA SER A 68 4.28 -5.57 -4.85
C SER A 68 5.18 -4.85 -3.86
N PHE A 69 5.93 -5.64 -3.10
CA PHE A 69 7.01 -5.18 -2.23
C PHE A 69 8.36 -5.79 -2.61
N ALA A 70 8.49 -6.29 -3.83
CA ALA A 70 9.69 -6.99 -4.27
C ALA A 70 10.96 -6.13 -4.09
N ASN A 71 12.09 -6.79 -3.82
CA ASN A 71 13.38 -6.11 -3.68
C ASN A 71 13.40 -5.03 -2.58
N ASN A 72 12.86 -5.36 -1.40
CA ASN A 72 12.93 -4.54 -0.19
C ASN A 72 13.41 -5.37 1.00
N SER A 73 13.75 -4.70 2.09
CA SER A 73 14.24 -5.31 3.33
C SER A 73 13.12 -5.48 4.36
N LEU A 74 12.01 -6.07 3.93
CA LEU A 74 10.87 -6.36 4.82
C LEU A 74 11.18 -7.55 5.74
N SER A 75 10.60 -7.51 6.92
CA SER A 75 10.76 -8.48 8.00
C SER A 75 9.41 -8.76 8.67
N GLY A 76 9.38 -9.78 9.53
CA GLY A 76 8.15 -10.21 10.18
C GLY A 76 7.29 -11.10 9.29
N THR A 77 6.04 -11.28 9.69
CA THR A 77 5.08 -12.14 8.99
C THR A 77 4.37 -11.39 7.88
N ILE A 78 4.23 -12.05 6.73
CA ILE A 78 3.33 -11.58 5.67
C ILE A 78 1.88 -11.68 6.22
N PRO A 79 1.10 -10.60 6.22
CA PRO A 79 -0.26 -10.62 6.73
C PRO A 79 -1.17 -11.45 5.83
N ASP A 80 -2.26 -11.93 6.40
CA ASP A 80 -3.26 -12.63 5.62
C ASP A 80 -3.98 -11.66 4.66
N PHE A 81 -4.03 -12.02 3.38
CA PHE A 81 -4.69 -11.27 2.32
C PHE A 81 -6.08 -11.82 2.01
N ILE A 82 -6.63 -12.72 2.83
CA ILE A 82 -7.91 -13.41 2.59
C ILE A 82 -9.09 -12.49 2.26
N ASN A 83 -9.10 -11.26 2.79
CA ASN A 83 -10.17 -10.28 2.54
C ASN A 83 -9.98 -9.48 1.24
N LEU A 84 -8.86 -9.65 0.55
CA LEU A 84 -8.55 -8.99 -0.71
C LEU A 84 -9.09 -9.81 -1.89
N GLY A 85 -10.41 -9.98 -1.95
CA GLY A 85 -11.06 -10.80 -2.99
C GLY A 85 -10.91 -10.28 -4.42
N LYS A 86 -10.37 -9.08 -4.61
CA LYS A 86 -10.04 -8.49 -5.91
C LYS A 86 -8.55 -8.61 -6.28
N LEU A 87 -7.70 -9.10 -5.37
CA LEU A 87 -6.27 -9.20 -5.59
C LEU A 87 -5.96 -10.23 -6.68
N GLN A 88 -5.22 -9.80 -7.69
CA GLN A 88 -4.84 -10.62 -8.83
C GLN A 88 -3.33 -10.85 -8.88
N ARG A 89 -2.53 -9.94 -8.31
CA ARG A 89 -1.07 -9.93 -8.41
C ARG A 89 -0.43 -9.54 -7.07
N LEU A 90 0.59 -10.30 -6.64
CA LEU A 90 1.35 -10.18 -5.39
C LEU A 90 2.87 -10.25 -5.67
#